data_AF-A0A0M6WPH8-F1
#
_entry.id   AF-A0A0M6WPH8-F1
#
_cell.length_a   1.000
_cell.length_b   1.000
_cell.length_c   1.000
_cell.angle_alpha   90.00
_cell.angle_beta   90.00
_cell.angle_gamma   90.00
#
_symmetry.space_group_name_H-M   'P 1'
#
loop_
_entity.id
_entity.type
_entity.pdbx_description
1 polymer ?
#
loop_
_entity_poly.entity_id
_entity_poly.type
_entity_poly.pdbx_seq_one_letter_code
_entity_poly.pdbx_strand_id
1 'polypeptide(L)'
;MMDQEELVFHFDKNLQNTLSSYKKLIELFHLLDSAENGHFVLDFTNVSFLSANLLAVLGCCVDNTMTNRNHSIKVRNLHPKIKAVMRKNGFNRYFTWEDLEDRFHSTMDYSIYEATTEKLVDFEKYLLLNVFSRGDIPLMNPAYKNCIIDNLLEMFNNVIDHANSNYVYVCGQFFPHSGNLTFSIVDIGRTILENVELYMTENNMKKPDNSLQWAILPGHSTKTEQAPGGLGFSTLLYFLKKNRGEFILISGNEAYELNKNNKDRFNRIEKFFPGTIVTVTINLKDEQAYLYDEATNNVIIF
;
A
#
# COMPACT_ATOMS: atom_id res chain seq x y z
N MET A 1 7.17 15.04 -38.98
CA MET A 1 6.69 14.50 -37.69
C MET A 1 6.42 15.70 -36.82
N MET A 2 5.17 15.94 -36.41
CA MET A 2 4.90 16.93 -35.37
C MET A 2 5.56 16.41 -34.10
N ASP A 3 6.52 17.15 -33.54
CA ASP A 3 7.03 16.91 -32.20
C ASP A 3 5.83 17.01 -31.25
N GLN A 4 5.33 15.87 -30.77
CA GLN A 4 4.35 15.86 -29.71
C GLN A 4 5.03 16.40 -28.45
N GLU A 5 4.45 17.43 -27.85
CA GLU A 5 5.01 18.13 -26.70
C GLU A 5 5.18 17.15 -25.52
N GLU A 6 6.42 16.97 -25.04
CA GLU A 6 6.71 16.10 -23.91
C GLU A 6 6.27 16.78 -22.60
N LEU A 7 5.32 16.17 -21.89
CA LEU A 7 4.87 16.61 -20.57
C LEU A 7 5.83 16.11 -19.50
N VAL A 8 6.53 17.03 -18.85
CA VAL A 8 7.51 16.68 -17.81
C VAL A 8 6.88 16.73 -16.43
N PHE A 9 6.98 15.62 -15.68
CA PHE A 9 6.66 15.58 -14.26
C PHE A 9 7.94 15.53 -13.43
N HIS A 10 8.18 16.57 -12.63
CA HIS A 10 9.35 16.65 -11.77
C HIS A 10 9.08 16.06 -10.39
N PHE A 11 9.95 15.13 -9.96
CA PHE A 11 10.07 14.76 -8.56
C PHE A 11 11.11 15.66 -7.88
N ASP A 12 10.64 16.60 -7.07
CA ASP A 12 11.47 17.70 -6.54
C ASP A 12 12.33 17.30 -5.33
N LYS A 13 12.09 16.12 -4.75
CA LYS A 13 12.74 15.62 -3.54
C LYS A 13 12.70 14.10 -3.47
N ASN A 14 13.52 13.53 -2.59
CA ASN A 14 13.49 12.11 -2.25
C ASN A 14 12.08 11.64 -1.88
N LEU A 15 11.74 10.44 -2.36
CA LEU A 15 10.45 9.80 -2.10
C LEU A 15 10.62 8.85 -0.89
N GLN A 16 9.93 9.17 0.19
CA GLN A 16 10.03 8.46 1.48
C GLN A 16 8.63 8.10 1.98
N ASN A 17 8.53 7.36 3.09
CA ASN A 17 7.26 6.95 3.70
C ASN A 17 6.60 8.11 4.45
N THR A 18 6.29 9.19 3.75
CA THR A 18 5.64 10.39 4.26
C THR A 18 4.44 10.73 3.41
N LEU A 19 3.37 11.26 4.00
CA LEU A 19 2.19 11.70 3.27
C LEU A 19 2.51 12.65 2.10
N SER A 20 3.59 13.44 2.20
CA SER A 20 4.03 14.33 1.12
C SER A 20 4.51 13.58 -0.14
N SER A 21 5.14 12.41 0.01
CA SER A 21 5.57 11.59 -1.13
C SER A 21 4.37 10.89 -1.78
N TYR A 22 3.40 10.41 -1.00
CA TYR A 22 2.15 9.89 -1.55
C TYR A 22 1.36 10.96 -2.30
N LYS A 23 1.23 12.17 -1.74
CA LYS A 23 0.60 13.31 -2.44
C LYS A 23 1.24 13.59 -3.79
N LYS A 24 2.59 13.55 -3.88
CA LYS A 24 3.30 13.74 -5.15
C LYS A 24 3.02 12.62 -6.16
N LEU A 25 2.87 11.38 -5.71
CA LEU A 25 2.47 10.26 -6.59
C LEU A 25 1.01 10.37 -7.03
N ILE A 26 0.12 10.88 -6.17
CA ILE A 26 -1.26 11.19 -6.54
C ILE A 26 -1.30 12.36 -7.53
N GLU A 27 -0.44 13.37 -7.40
CA GLU A 27 -0.30 14.41 -8.43
C GLU A 27 0.12 13.84 -9.78
N LEU A 28 1.04 12.87 -9.79
CA LEU A 28 1.43 12.15 -11.01
C LEU A 28 0.24 11.39 -11.58
N PHE A 29 -0.51 10.65 -10.76
CA PHE A 29 -1.73 9.95 -11.19
C PHE A 29 -2.66 10.90 -11.95
N HIS A 30 -2.97 12.07 -11.37
CA HIS A 30 -3.84 13.07 -12.00
C HIS A 30 -3.27 13.62 -13.31
N LEU A 31 -1.96 13.84 -13.39
CA LEU A 31 -1.33 14.29 -14.63
C LEU A 31 -1.52 13.24 -15.74
N LEU A 32 -1.21 11.98 -15.45
CA LEU A 32 -1.38 10.88 -16.40
C LEU A 32 -2.86 10.69 -16.78
N ASP A 33 -3.76 10.76 -15.79
CA ASP A 33 -5.20 10.61 -15.98
C ASP A 33 -5.88 11.83 -16.63
N SER A 34 -5.19 12.96 -16.80
CA SER A 34 -5.75 14.13 -17.49
C SER A 34 -5.61 14.13 -19.02
N ALA A 35 -4.70 13.33 -19.59
CA ALA A 35 -4.41 13.36 -21.03
C ALA A 35 -4.96 12.12 -21.75
N GLU A 36 -5.59 12.25 -22.92
CA GLU A 36 -6.05 11.07 -23.70
C GLU A 36 -4.89 10.32 -24.38
N ASN A 37 -3.90 11.06 -24.88
CA ASN A 37 -2.65 10.55 -25.44
C ASN A 37 -1.53 11.53 -25.07
N GLY A 38 -0.49 11.05 -24.38
CA GLY A 38 0.56 11.90 -23.81
C GLY A 38 1.91 11.22 -23.83
N HIS A 39 2.94 12.02 -24.09
CA HIS A 39 4.34 11.63 -23.94
C HIS A 39 4.85 12.23 -22.63
N PHE A 40 5.00 11.40 -21.62
CA PHE A 40 5.37 11.84 -20.28
C PHE A 40 6.83 11.54 -20.00
N VAL A 41 7.51 12.49 -19.37
CA VAL A 41 8.87 12.30 -18.84
C VAL A 41 8.84 12.47 -17.34
N LEU A 42 9.06 11.36 -16.62
CA LEU A 42 9.24 11.35 -15.18
C LEU A 42 10.68 11.72 -14.86
N ASP A 43 10.87 12.91 -14.30
CA ASP A 43 12.19 13.47 -14.04
C ASP A 43 12.60 13.28 -12.57
N PHE A 44 13.67 12.51 -12.37
CA PHE A 44 14.23 12.18 -11.06
C PHE A 44 15.52 12.95 -10.74
N THR A 45 15.80 14.07 -11.42
CA THR A 45 17.04 14.86 -11.24
C THR A 45 17.34 15.17 -9.76
N ASN A 46 16.31 15.50 -8.98
CA ASN A 46 16.44 15.86 -7.56
C ASN A 46 16.17 14.68 -6.61
N VAL A 47 16.13 13.45 -7.12
CA VAL A 47 15.82 12.24 -6.38
C VAL A 47 17.03 11.31 -6.35
N SER A 48 17.65 11.20 -5.18
CA SER A 48 18.73 10.25 -4.90
C SER A 48 18.27 9.01 -4.14
N PHE A 49 17.07 9.07 -3.55
CA PHE A 49 16.46 8.00 -2.77
C PHE A 49 14.96 7.88 -3.03
N LEU A 50 14.49 6.64 -3.13
CA LEU A 50 13.10 6.24 -3.28
C LEU A 50 12.87 4.99 -2.41
N SER A 51 11.94 5.06 -1.45
CA SER A 51 11.51 3.88 -0.68
C SER A 51 10.78 2.88 -1.57
N ALA A 52 11.24 1.63 -1.63
CA ALA A 52 10.79 0.67 -2.65
C ALA A 52 9.29 0.36 -2.58
N ASN A 53 8.66 0.42 -1.40
CA ASN A 53 7.21 0.24 -1.27
C ASN A 53 6.39 1.25 -2.09
N LEU A 54 6.92 2.47 -2.32
CA LEU A 54 6.26 3.49 -3.15
C LEU A 54 6.20 3.10 -4.63
N LEU A 55 6.97 2.09 -5.06
CA LEU A 55 6.87 1.53 -6.41
C LEU A 55 5.54 0.81 -6.64
N ALA A 56 4.87 0.32 -5.58
CA ALA A 56 3.50 -0.18 -5.68
C ALA A 56 2.56 0.92 -6.21
N VAL A 57 2.63 2.12 -5.62
CA VAL A 57 1.82 3.28 -6.02
C VAL A 57 2.24 3.78 -7.41
N LEU A 58 3.54 3.91 -7.68
CA LEU A 58 4.03 4.36 -8.99
C LEU A 58 3.60 3.43 -10.12
N GLY A 59 3.80 2.12 -9.94
CA GLY A 59 3.40 1.12 -10.93
C GLY A 59 1.87 1.10 -11.13
N CYS A 60 1.10 1.23 -10.05
CA CYS A 60 -0.35 1.38 -10.12
C CYS A 60 -0.77 2.60 -10.98
N CYS A 61 -0.10 3.75 -10.83
CA CYS A 61 -0.36 4.94 -11.65
C CYS A 61 -0.01 4.71 -13.14
N VAL A 62 1.11 4.03 -13.40
CA VAL A 62 1.56 3.71 -14.76
C VAL A 62 0.59 2.75 -15.43
N ASP A 63 0.26 1.63 -14.80
CA ASP A 63 -0.53 0.57 -15.43
C ASP A 63 -1.98 0.96 -15.67
N ASN A 64 -2.59 1.69 -14.74
CA ASN A 64 -3.95 2.21 -14.94
C ASN A 64 -4.06 3.11 -16.17
N THR A 65 -3.00 3.88 -16.45
CA THR A 65 -3.03 4.83 -17.56
C THR A 65 -2.57 4.20 -18.88
N MET A 66 -1.61 3.26 -18.84
CA MET A 66 -1.19 2.49 -20.03
C MET A 66 -2.27 1.51 -20.52
N THR A 67 -3.06 0.92 -19.63
CA THR A 67 -4.13 -0.03 -20.02
C THR A 67 -5.28 0.68 -20.73
N ASN A 68 -5.56 1.92 -20.34
CA ASN A 68 -6.71 2.67 -20.83
C ASN A 68 -6.36 3.64 -21.96
N ARG A 69 -5.07 3.94 -22.20
CA ARG A 69 -4.61 5.03 -23.07
C ARG A 69 -3.30 4.70 -23.77
N ASN A 70 -3.08 5.34 -24.92
CA ASN A 70 -1.87 5.13 -25.72
C ASN A 70 -0.71 6.04 -25.25
N HIS A 71 -0.37 5.98 -23.96
CA HIS A 71 0.69 6.82 -23.38
C HIS A 71 2.10 6.28 -23.65
N SER A 72 3.07 7.19 -23.66
CA SER A 72 4.49 6.85 -23.65
C SER A 72 5.12 7.50 -22.42
N ILE A 73 5.53 6.70 -21.44
CA ILE A 73 6.18 7.17 -20.23
C ILE A 73 7.68 6.86 -20.30
N LYS A 74 8.52 7.89 -20.16
CA LYS A 74 9.98 7.76 -20.07
C LYS A 74 10.45 8.22 -18.70
N VAL A 75 11.57 7.68 -18.26
CA VAL A 75 12.26 8.11 -17.04
C VAL A 75 13.54 8.86 -17.43
N ARG A 76 13.75 10.03 -16.81
CA ARG A 76 14.94 10.87 -16.98
C ARG A 76 15.69 11.05 -15.66
N ASN A 77 17.02 11.06 -15.74
CA ASN A 77 17.92 11.34 -14.61
C ASN A 77 17.73 10.43 -13.39
N LEU A 78 17.41 9.15 -13.61
CA LEU A 78 17.23 8.17 -12.53
C LEU A 78 18.58 7.86 -11.86
N HIS A 79 18.64 8.11 -10.55
CA HIS A 79 19.85 7.81 -9.79
C HIS A 79 20.19 6.31 -9.83
N PRO A 80 21.47 5.91 -10.04
CA PRO A 80 21.86 4.51 -10.21
C PRO A 80 21.44 3.58 -9.06
N LYS A 81 21.42 4.08 -7.81
CA LYS A 81 20.93 3.32 -6.65
C LYS A 81 19.44 2.98 -6.75
N ILE A 82 18.62 3.90 -7.26
CA ILE A 82 17.18 3.66 -7.44
C ILE A 82 16.98 2.65 -8.58
N LYS A 83 17.73 2.78 -9.68
CA LYS A 83 17.75 1.80 -10.76
C LYS A 83 18.13 0.40 -10.25
N ALA A 84 19.13 0.29 -9.37
CA ALA A 84 19.51 -0.98 -8.76
C ALA A 84 18.38 -1.59 -7.90
N VAL A 85 17.66 -0.78 -7.12
CA VAL A 85 16.48 -1.23 -6.36
C VAL A 85 15.38 -1.75 -7.29
N MET A 86 15.07 -1.02 -8.36
CA MET A 86 14.06 -1.43 -9.34
C MET A 86 14.42 -2.75 -10.06
N ARG A 87 15.71 -3.00 -10.31
CA ARG A 87 16.20 -4.27 -10.89
C ARG A 87 16.20 -5.43 -9.90
N LYS A 88 16.25 -5.13 -8.60
CA LYS A 88 16.27 -6.13 -7.52
C LYS A 88 14.89 -6.64 -7.17
N ASN A 89 13.90 -5.77 -7.23
CA ASN A 89 12.53 -6.11 -6.86
C ASN A 89 11.63 -6.42 -8.07
N GLY A 90 12.15 -6.43 -9.30
CA GLY A 90 11.34 -6.74 -10.48
C GLY A 90 10.50 -5.58 -11.04
N PHE A 91 10.66 -4.35 -10.53
CA PHE A 91 10.04 -3.15 -11.12
C PHE A 91 10.67 -2.78 -12.47
N ASN A 92 11.87 -3.31 -12.76
CA ASN A 92 12.52 -3.20 -14.06
C ASN A 92 11.70 -3.79 -15.23
N ARG A 93 10.60 -4.50 -14.98
CA ARG A 93 9.67 -5.00 -16.01
C ARG A 93 9.12 -3.93 -16.96
N TYR A 94 9.08 -2.67 -16.53
CA TYR A 94 8.70 -1.53 -17.37
C TYR A 94 9.82 -1.02 -18.28
N PHE A 95 10.98 -1.67 -18.22
CA PHE A 95 12.20 -1.27 -18.92
C PHE A 95 12.86 -2.48 -19.56
N THR A 96 13.82 -2.24 -20.44
CA THR A 96 14.64 -3.28 -21.07
C THR A 96 15.87 -3.64 -20.24
N TRP A 97 15.79 -3.52 -18.90
CA TRP A 97 16.92 -3.77 -18.01
C TRP A 97 16.88 -5.21 -17.48
N GLU A 98 18.03 -5.87 -17.45
CA GLU A 98 18.17 -7.19 -16.82
C GLU A 98 17.92 -7.12 -15.30
N ASP A 99 17.53 -8.24 -14.71
CA ASP A 99 17.39 -8.33 -13.25
C ASP A 99 18.74 -8.15 -12.54
N LEU A 100 18.68 -7.83 -11.25
CA LEU A 100 19.85 -7.72 -10.38
C LEU A 100 19.59 -8.52 -9.11
N GLU A 101 20.50 -9.43 -8.77
CA GLU A 101 20.40 -10.23 -7.54
C GLU A 101 20.36 -9.33 -6.27
N ASP A 102 19.37 -9.53 -5.40
CA ASP A 102 19.31 -8.85 -4.10
C ASP A 102 20.02 -9.61 -2.99
N ARG A 103 21.36 -9.59 -3.05
CA ARG A 103 22.24 -10.28 -2.08
C ARG A 103 22.02 -9.91 -0.61
N PHE A 104 21.40 -8.78 -0.34
CA PHE A 104 21.18 -8.29 1.03
C PHE A 104 19.73 -8.49 1.51
N HIS A 105 18.86 -9.08 0.67
CA HIS A 105 17.44 -9.29 0.98
C HIS A 105 16.77 -8.04 1.59
N SER A 106 17.08 -6.91 0.95
CA SER A 106 16.70 -5.55 1.32
C SER A 106 15.44 -5.08 0.60
N THR A 107 14.99 -5.80 -0.43
CA THR A 107 13.75 -5.51 -1.17
C THR A 107 12.75 -6.65 -1.04
N MET A 108 11.47 -6.31 -1.12
CA MET A 108 10.40 -7.27 -1.40
C MET A 108 9.96 -7.10 -2.85
N ASP A 109 9.59 -8.19 -3.51
CA ASP A 109 9.23 -8.16 -4.92
C ASP A 109 8.09 -7.18 -5.19
N TYR A 110 8.21 -6.46 -6.30
CA TYR A 110 7.14 -5.73 -6.93
C TYR A 110 6.25 -6.73 -7.67
N SER A 111 5.06 -6.94 -7.14
CA SER A 111 4.10 -7.91 -7.63
C SER A 111 2.77 -7.24 -7.98
N ILE A 112 2.13 -7.74 -9.02
CA ILE A 112 0.81 -7.33 -9.47
C ILE A 112 -0.03 -8.60 -9.49
N TYR A 113 -1.17 -8.57 -8.81
CA TYR A 113 -2.11 -9.68 -8.74
C TYR A 113 -3.43 -9.25 -9.36
N GLU A 114 -4.05 -10.11 -10.16
CA GLU A 114 -5.47 -9.93 -10.49
C GLU A 114 -6.29 -10.00 -9.20
N ALA A 115 -7.33 -9.18 -9.08
CA ALA A 115 -8.21 -9.16 -7.92
C ALA A 115 -9.20 -10.32 -7.96
N THR A 116 -8.71 -11.56 -7.76
CA THR A 116 -9.50 -12.78 -7.75
C THR A 116 -9.20 -13.64 -6.52
N THR A 117 -10.15 -14.48 -6.11
CA THR A 117 -9.96 -15.42 -4.99
C THR A 117 -8.80 -16.39 -5.22
N GLU A 118 -8.50 -16.75 -6.46
CA GLU A 118 -7.34 -17.59 -6.79
C GLU A 118 -6.03 -16.87 -6.44
N LYS A 119 -5.92 -15.58 -6.81
CA LYS A 119 -4.72 -14.78 -6.56
C LYS A 119 -4.57 -14.34 -5.11
N LEU A 120 -5.62 -14.39 -4.31
CA LEU A 120 -5.53 -14.21 -2.86
C LEU A 120 -4.54 -15.21 -2.23
N VAL A 121 -4.54 -16.46 -2.69
CA VAL A 121 -3.62 -17.50 -2.19
C VAL A 121 -2.17 -17.20 -2.56
N ASP A 122 -1.93 -16.63 -3.74
CA ASP A 122 -0.59 -16.20 -4.16
C ASP A 122 -0.12 -14.98 -3.35
N PHE A 123 -1.04 -14.07 -3.02
CA PHE A 123 -0.75 -12.95 -2.13
C PHE A 123 -0.45 -13.39 -0.70
N GLU A 124 -1.16 -14.39 -0.16
CA GLU A 124 -0.85 -14.98 1.14
C GLU A 124 0.58 -15.55 1.16
N LYS A 125 0.95 -16.33 0.13
CA LYS A 125 2.33 -16.85 -0.01
C LYS A 125 3.35 -15.72 -0.05
N TYR A 126 3.04 -14.62 -0.76
CA TYR A 126 3.90 -13.44 -0.80
C TYR A 126 4.14 -12.86 0.59
N LEU A 127 3.09 -12.70 1.41
CA LEU A 127 3.21 -12.24 2.78
C LEU A 127 4.02 -13.21 3.64
N LEU A 128 3.74 -14.51 3.51
CA LEU A 128 4.45 -15.55 4.24
C LEU A 128 5.95 -15.51 3.94
N LEU A 129 6.35 -15.44 2.67
CA LEU A 129 7.74 -15.44 2.25
C LEU A 129 8.48 -14.14 2.62
N ASN A 130 7.85 -12.99 2.37
CA ASN A 130 8.53 -11.70 2.47
C ASN A 130 8.46 -11.06 3.87
N VAL A 131 7.43 -11.38 4.66
CA VAL A 131 7.18 -10.77 5.98
C VAL A 131 7.37 -11.79 7.10
N PHE A 132 6.65 -12.91 7.01
CA PHE A 132 6.43 -13.79 8.16
C PHE A 132 7.37 -15.01 8.27
N SER A 133 8.21 -15.23 7.27
CA SER A 133 9.28 -16.25 7.29
C SER A 133 10.63 -15.66 7.76
N ARG A 134 10.66 -14.37 8.06
CA ARG A 134 11.86 -13.69 8.54
C ARG A 134 12.13 -14.07 10.00
N GLY A 135 13.40 -14.28 10.35
CA GLY A 135 13.81 -14.56 11.73
C GLY A 135 13.80 -13.34 12.66
N ASP A 136 13.66 -12.14 12.10
CA ASP A 136 13.64 -10.85 12.84
C ASP A 136 12.23 -10.25 12.97
N ILE A 137 11.19 -10.95 12.53
CA ILE A 137 9.80 -10.56 12.82
C ILE A 137 9.55 -10.77 14.33
N PRO A 138 8.80 -9.87 15.01
CA PRO A 138 8.47 -10.05 16.42
C PRO A 138 7.82 -11.42 16.68
N LEU A 139 8.10 -12.01 17.83
CA LEU A 139 7.63 -13.36 18.16
C LEU A 139 6.10 -13.36 18.23
N MET A 140 5.45 -14.28 17.52
CA MET A 140 3.99 -14.46 17.52
C MET A 140 3.65 -15.94 17.69
N ASN A 141 2.62 -16.27 18.49
CA ASN A 141 2.04 -17.61 18.37
C ASN A 141 1.29 -17.76 17.03
N PRO A 142 1.04 -19.01 16.56
CA PRO A 142 0.35 -19.24 15.30
C PRO A 142 -1.00 -18.51 15.22
N ALA A 143 -1.77 -18.48 16.31
CA ALA A 143 -3.07 -17.81 16.33
C ALA A 143 -2.97 -16.30 16.07
N TYR A 144 -2.10 -15.57 16.80
CA TYR A 144 -1.91 -14.14 16.58
C TYR A 144 -1.34 -13.83 15.19
N LYS A 145 -0.37 -14.65 14.75
CA LYS A 145 0.22 -14.53 13.41
C LYS A 145 -0.85 -14.64 12.32
N ASN A 146 -1.73 -15.64 12.42
CA ASN A 146 -2.84 -15.82 11.49
C ASN A 146 -3.79 -14.62 11.52
N CYS A 147 -4.13 -14.07 12.70
CA CYS A 147 -4.95 -12.86 12.77
C CYS A 147 -4.34 -11.69 11.99
N ILE A 148 -3.02 -11.46 12.08
CA ILE A 148 -2.35 -10.39 11.32
C ILE A 148 -2.36 -10.69 9.81
N ILE A 149 -2.12 -11.94 9.42
CA ILE A 149 -2.20 -12.36 8.01
C ILE A 149 -3.63 -12.13 7.49
N ASP A 150 -4.66 -12.58 8.20
CA ASP A 150 -6.06 -12.40 7.83
C ASP A 150 -6.44 -10.92 7.70
N ASN A 151 -5.92 -10.04 8.57
CA ASN A 151 -6.13 -8.58 8.45
C ASN A 151 -5.51 -8.03 7.15
N LEU A 152 -4.35 -8.54 6.72
CA LEU A 152 -3.70 -8.13 5.47
C LEU A 152 -4.41 -8.73 4.24
N LEU A 153 -4.85 -9.99 4.32
CA LEU A 153 -5.67 -10.63 3.27
C LEU A 153 -7.01 -9.94 3.10
N GLU A 154 -7.61 -9.41 4.18
CA GLU A 154 -8.85 -8.65 4.10
C GLU A 154 -8.68 -7.36 3.27
N MET A 155 -7.49 -6.76 3.27
CA MET A 155 -7.22 -5.61 2.38
C MET A 155 -7.31 -6.01 0.91
N PHE A 156 -6.86 -7.22 0.56
CA PHE A 156 -6.98 -7.77 -0.78
C PHE A 156 -8.43 -8.16 -1.10
N ASN A 157 -9.13 -8.81 -0.16
CA ASN A 157 -10.55 -9.15 -0.32
C ASN A 157 -11.42 -7.91 -0.53
N ASN A 158 -11.12 -6.79 0.15
CA ASN A 158 -11.82 -5.54 -0.10
C ASN A 158 -11.68 -5.06 -1.55
N VAL A 159 -10.57 -5.38 -2.22
CA VAL A 159 -10.39 -5.09 -3.64
C VAL A 159 -11.28 -5.99 -4.49
N ILE A 160 -11.30 -7.31 -4.21
CA ILE A 160 -12.15 -8.29 -4.88
C ILE A 160 -13.64 -7.92 -4.75
N ASP A 161 -14.07 -7.66 -3.52
CA ASP A 161 -15.49 -7.55 -3.17
C ASP A 161 -16.07 -6.17 -3.48
N HIS A 162 -15.26 -5.11 -3.37
CA HIS A 162 -15.78 -3.75 -3.22
C HIS A 162 -15.07 -2.68 -4.03
N ALA A 163 -13.86 -2.91 -4.55
CA ALA A 163 -13.14 -1.87 -5.26
C ALA A 163 -13.53 -1.77 -6.75
N ASN A 164 -14.21 -2.77 -7.34
CA ASN A 164 -14.36 -2.84 -8.80
C ASN A 164 -13.01 -2.61 -9.54
N SER A 165 -11.93 -3.07 -8.91
CA SER A 165 -10.57 -2.96 -9.40
C SER A 165 -10.15 -4.30 -9.99
N ASN A 166 -9.33 -4.28 -11.03
CA ASN A 166 -8.85 -5.51 -11.65
C ASN A 166 -7.55 -6.01 -11.02
N TYR A 167 -6.79 -5.15 -10.32
CA TYR A 167 -5.43 -5.48 -9.89
C TYR A 167 -5.05 -4.91 -8.53
N VAL A 168 -4.24 -5.67 -7.80
CA VAL A 168 -3.58 -5.27 -6.54
C VAL A 168 -2.07 -5.21 -6.76
N TYR A 169 -1.48 -4.06 -6.43
CA TYR A 169 -0.05 -3.78 -6.56
C TYR A 169 0.61 -3.84 -5.20
N VAL A 170 1.70 -4.60 -5.09
CA VAL A 170 2.41 -4.80 -3.81
C VAL A 170 3.90 -4.63 -4.01
N CYS A 171 4.55 -3.93 -3.10
CA CYS A 171 6.01 -3.82 -3.06
C CYS A 171 6.47 -3.42 -1.66
N GLY A 172 7.72 -3.72 -1.33
CA GLY A 172 8.27 -3.40 -0.02
C GLY A 172 9.78 -3.32 0.03
N GLN A 173 10.26 -2.91 1.19
CA GLN A 173 11.67 -2.72 1.48
C GLN A 173 11.95 -3.06 2.95
N PHE A 174 13.07 -3.74 3.16
CA PHE A 174 13.68 -3.86 4.47
C PHE A 174 14.77 -2.79 4.63
N PHE A 175 14.75 -2.08 5.76
CA PHE A 175 15.71 -1.05 6.12
C PHE A 175 16.61 -1.54 7.28
N PRO A 176 17.77 -2.17 7.00
CA PRO A 176 18.59 -2.80 8.04
C PRO A 176 19.03 -1.85 9.15
N HIS A 177 19.32 -0.58 8.82
CA HIS A 177 19.82 0.39 9.79
C HIS A 177 18.73 0.81 10.80
N SER A 178 17.53 1.16 10.32
CA SER A 178 16.41 1.49 11.21
C SER A 178 15.81 0.24 11.85
N GLY A 179 15.91 -0.92 11.21
CA GLY A 179 15.24 -2.16 11.62
C GLY A 179 13.77 -2.17 11.23
N ASN A 180 13.40 -1.50 10.13
CA ASN A 180 12.01 -1.41 9.70
C ASN A 180 11.78 -2.28 8.46
N LEU A 181 10.65 -2.97 8.42
CA LEU A 181 10.09 -3.57 7.21
C LEU A 181 8.89 -2.74 6.78
N THR A 182 8.94 -2.13 5.59
CA THR A 182 7.83 -1.35 5.05
C THR A 182 7.35 -1.94 3.74
N PHE A 183 6.05 -2.13 3.59
CA PHE A 183 5.43 -2.53 2.33
C PHE A 183 4.11 -1.81 2.10
N SER A 184 3.72 -1.70 0.84
CA SER A 184 2.49 -1.06 0.42
C SER A 184 1.63 -2.04 -0.38
N ILE A 185 0.32 -1.98 -0.18
CA ILE A 185 -0.73 -2.67 -0.94
C ILE A 185 -1.59 -1.57 -1.55
N VAL A 186 -1.76 -1.58 -2.87
CA VAL A 186 -2.40 -0.49 -3.61
C VAL A 186 -3.37 -1.04 -4.64
N ASP A 187 -4.54 -0.42 -4.75
CA ASP A 187 -5.51 -0.64 -5.81
C ASP A 187 -6.00 0.69 -6.41
N ILE A 188 -6.56 0.60 -7.63
CA ILE A 188 -7.36 1.68 -8.22
C ILE A 188 -8.77 1.17 -8.43
N GLY A 189 -9.73 1.85 -7.82
CA GLY A 189 -11.11 1.41 -7.75
C GLY A 189 -11.96 2.32 -6.86
N ARG A 190 -13.07 1.77 -6.41
CA ARG A 190 -14.01 2.39 -5.50
C ARG A 190 -13.35 2.63 -4.16
N THR A 191 -13.54 3.84 -3.66
CA THR A 191 -12.93 4.32 -2.43
C THR A 191 -13.67 3.81 -1.19
N ILE A 192 -12.99 3.86 -0.04
CA ILE A 192 -13.61 3.59 1.26
C ILE A 192 -14.76 4.58 1.51
N LEU A 193 -14.62 5.85 1.12
CA LEU A 193 -15.69 6.84 1.24
C LEU A 193 -16.96 6.39 0.50
N GLU A 194 -16.84 5.98 -0.76
CA GLU A 194 -17.99 5.54 -1.55
C GLU A 194 -18.64 4.28 -0.98
N ASN A 195 -17.84 3.32 -0.51
CA ASN A 195 -18.35 2.09 0.12
C ASN A 195 -19.08 2.38 1.43
N VAL A 196 -18.52 3.24 2.28
CA VAL A 196 -19.14 3.66 3.55
C VAL A 196 -20.42 4.45 3.29
N GLU A 197 -20.41 5.40 2.34
CA GLU A 197 -21.60 6.18 2.03
C GLU A 197 -22.74 5.33 1.45
N LEU A 198 -22.41 4.35 0.60
CA LEU A 198 -23.40 3.40 0.09
C LEU A 198 -24.02 2.59 1.24
N TYR A 199 -23.20 1.97 2.08
CA TYR A 199 -23.64 1.19 3.23
C TYR A 199 -24.55 2.01 4.17
N MET A 200 -24.14 3.25 4.48
CA MET A 200 -24.91 4.15 5.35
C MET A 200 -26.28 4.48 4.74
N THR A 201 -26.32 4.70 3.42
CA THR A 201 -27.56 5.01 2.70
C THR A 201 -28.51 3.82 2.69
N GLU A 202 -28.01 2.62 2.37
CA GLU A 202 -28.80 1.39 2.34
C GLU A 202 -29.38 1.00 3.71
N ASN A 203 -28.67 1.33 4.79
CA ASN A 203 -29.09 1.04 6.16
C ASN A 203 -29.77 2.23 6.87
N ASN A 204 -30.07 3.33 6.16
CA ASN A 204 -30.67 4.55 6.73
C ASN A 204 -29.90 5.13 7.93
N MET A 205 -28.58 5.07 7.89
CA MET A 205 -27.68 5.56 8.93
C MET A 205 -27.12 6.94 8.57
N LYS A 206 -26.72 7.71 9.59
CA LYS A 206 -26.04 8.99 9.38
C LYS A 206 -24.63 8.74 8.82
N LYS A 207 -24.30 9.39 7.70
CA LYS A 207 -22.95 9.37 7.12
C LYS A 207 -21.92 9.94 8.11
N PRO A 208 -20.74 9.30 8.27
CA PRO A 208 -19.68 9.82 9.14
C PRO A 208 -18.99 11.04 8.53
N ASP A 209 -18.41 11.91 9.38
CA ASP A 209 -17.66 13.09 8.91
C ASP A 209 -16.31 12.71 8.26
N ASN A 210 -15.78 11.54 8.60
CA ASN A 210 -14.58 10.95 8.02
C ASN A 210 -14.77 9.43 7.89
N SER A 211 -14.72 8.94 6.65
CA SER A 211 -15.00 7.53 6.34
C SER A 211 -13.87 6.61 6.76
N LEU A 212 -12.60 7.06 6.68
CA LEU A 212 -11.47 6.29 7.20
C LEU A 212 -11.56 6.11 8.72
N GLN A 213 -11.92 7.16 9.45
CA GLN A 213 -12.11 7.09 10.89
C GLN A 213 -13.20 6.10 11.26
N TRP A 214 -14.28 6.04 10.47
CA TRP A 214 -15.31 5.03 10.65
C TRP A 214 -14.80 3.62 10.32
N ALA A 215 -14.08 3.45 9.21
CA ALA A 215 -13.64 2.15 8.69
C ALA A 215 -12.56 1.46 9.54
N ILE A 216 -11.76 2.21 10.31
CA ILE A 216 -10.73 1.62 11.18
C ILE A 216 -11.26 1.16 12.54
N LEU A 217 -12.53 1.47 12.88
CA LEU A 217 -13.09 1.09 14.17
C LEU A 217 -13.38 -0.43 14.23
N PRO A 218 -13.10 -1.09 15.37
CA PRO A 218 -13.42 -2.51 15.52
C PRO A 218 -14.90 -2.81 15.29
N GLY A 219 -15.20 -3.87 14.53
CA GLY A 219 -16.56 -4.31 14.24
C GLY A 219 -17.28 -3.49 13.17
N HIS A 220 -16.65 -2.47 12.59
CA HIS A 220 -17.22 -1.74 11.47
C HIS A 220 -16.86 -2.42 10.15
N SER A 221 -17.86 -2.69 9.32
CA SER A 221 -17.71 -3.31 8.01
C SER A 221 -18.86 -2.91 7.10
N THR A 222 -18.57 -2.82 5.80
CA THR A 222 -19.59 -2.61 4.77
C THR A 222 -20.12 -3.94 4.20
N LYS A 223 -19.65 -5.09 4.70
CA LYS A 223 -20.11 -6.43 4.31
C LYS A 223 -21.43 -6.77 5.02
N THR A 224 -22.36 -7.41 4.31
CA THR A 224 -23.66 -7.83 4.86
C THR A 224 -23.50 -9.02 5.82
N GLU A 225 -24.46 -9.24 6.73
CA GLU A 225 -24.41 -10.28 7.77
C GLU A 225 -24.16 -11.72 7.27
N GLN A 226 -24.36 -11.99 5.99
CA GLN A 226 -24.14 -13.31 5.36
C GLN A 226 -22.67 -13.63 5.05
N ALA A 227 -21.79 -12.63 5.11
CA ALA A 227 -20.34 -12.79 5.07
C ALA A 227 -19.77 -12.00 6.26
N PRO A 228 -19.46 -12.64 7.40
CA PRO A 228 -18.92 -11.96 8.56
C PRO A 228 -17.48 -11.48 8.27
N GLY A 229 -17.36 -10.45 7.45
CA GLY A 229 -16.16 -9.65 7.29
C GLY A 229 -16.20 -8.52 8.31
N GLY A 230 -15.15 -8.40 9.11
CA GLY A 230 -15.13 -7.44 10.21
C GLY A 230 -13.87 -7.48 11.08
N LEU A 231 -12.84 -8.26 10.70
CA LEU A 231 -11.55 -8.21 11.41
C LEU A 231 -10.94 -6.81 11.33
N GLY A 232 -11.29 -6.03 10.29
CA GLY A 232 -10.96 -4.61 10.16
C GLY A 232 -9.46 -4.35 10.18
N PHE A 233 -9.05 -3.09 10.18
CA PHE A 233 -7.65 -2.74 10.45
C PHE A 233 -7.28 -2.95 11.95
N SER A 234 -8.20 -3.44 12.77
CA SER A 234 -8.15 -3.32 14.23
C SER A 234 -7.00 -4.09 14.87
N THR A 235 -6.81 -5.36 14.50
CA THR A 235 -5.77 -6.22 15.09
C THR A 235 -4.41 -5.77 14.59
N LEU A 236 -4.30 -5.45 13.30
CA LEU A 236 -3.08 -4.88 12.72
C LEU A 236 -2.69 -3.55 13.36
N LEU A 237 -3.62 -2.60 13.53
CA LEU A 237 -3.34 -1.32 14.16
C LEU A 237 -2.98 -1.47 15.64
N TYR A 238 -3.62 -2.41 16.35
CA TYR A 238 -3.24 -2.74 17.72
C TYR A 238 -1.81 -3.28 17.79
N PHE A 239 -1.46 -4.22 16.91
CA PHE A 239 -0.09 -4.73 16.77
C PHE A 239 0.89 -3.60 16.51
N LEU A 240 0.66 -2.76 15.51
CA LEU A 240 1.55 -1.66 15.14
C LEU A 240 1.73 -0.64 16.28
N LYS A 241 0.67 -0.34 17.04
CA LYS A 241 0.75 0.54 18.22
C LYS A 241 1.64 -0.04 19.33
N LYS A 242 1.66 -1.36 19.49
CA LYS A 242 2.50 -2.04 20.49
C LYS A 242 3.93 -2.23 20.01
N ASN A 243 4.08 -2.54 18.73
CA ASN A 243 5.34 -2.75 18.04
C ASN A 243 6.10 -1.42 17.78
N ARG A 244 5.44 -0.26 17.95
CA ARG A 244 5.92 1.07 17.53
C ARG A 244 6.15 1.14 16.01
N GLY A 245 5.35 0.40 15.27
CA GLY A 245 5.26 0.47 13.83
C GLY A 245 4.54 1.73 13.35
N GLU A 246 4.36 1.81 12.04
CA GLU A 246 3.68 2.94 11.38
C GLU A 246 2.66 2.42 10.37
N PHE A 247 1.62 3.19 10.13
CA PHE A 247 0.55 2.85 9.20
C PHE A 247 0.12 4.08 8.42
N ILE A 248 -0.05 3.95 7.11
CA ILE A 248 -0.65 4.99 6.26
C ILE A 248 -1.77 4.34 5.47
N LEU A 249 -2.95 4.96 5.53
CA LEU A 249 -4.11 4.60 4.73
C LEU A 249 -4.59 5.83 3.98
N ILE A 250 -4.67 5.76 2.65
CA ILE A 250 -5.18 6.83 1.80
C ILE A 250 -6.27 6.26 0.91
N SER A 251 -7.43 6.90 0.89
CA SER A 251 -8.51 6.55 -0.05
C SER A 251 -9.36 7.79 -0.34
N GLY A 252 -9.61 8.07 -1.62
CA GLY A 252 -10.27 9.29 -2.05
C GLY A 252 -9.51 10.55 -1.62
N ASN A 253 -10.18 11.46 -0.91
CA ASN A 253 -9.58 12.68 -0.34
C ASN A 253 -9.22 12.54 1.15
N GLU A 254 -9.19 11.34 1.70
CA GLU A 254 -8.89 11.09 3.11
C GLU A 254 -7.57 10.35 3.28
N ALA A 255 -6.83 10.70 4.34
CA ALA A 255 -5.64 10.00 4.76
C ALA A 255 -5.63 9.80 6.28
N TYR A 256 -5.28 8.60 6.72
CA TYR A 256 -5.02 8.25 8.10
C TYR A 256 -3.55 7.86 8.27
N GLU A 257 -2.90 8.41 9.29
CA GLU A 257 -1.51 8.09 9.66
C GLU A 257 -1.45 7.66 11.13
N LEU A 258 -0.88 6.49 11.38
CA LEU A 258 -0.35 6.08 12.68
C LEU A 258 1.17 6.19 12.61
N ASN A 259 1.76 7.00 13.49
CA ASN A 259 3.22 7.08 13.59
C ASN A 259 3.77 6.23 14.74
N LYS A 260 5.09 6.06 14.75
CA LYS A 260 5.84 5.30 15.78
C LYS A 260 5.66 5.77 17.23
N ASN A 261 5.11 6.97 17.44
CA ASN A 261 4.80 7.53 18.75
C ASN A 261 3.34 7.28 19.16
N ASN A 262 2.63 6.38 18.48
CA ASN A 262 1.22 6.06 18.69
C ASN A 262 0.27 7.24 18.51
N LYS A 263 0.64 8.19 17.65
CA LYS A 263 -0.24 9.32 17.31
C LYS A 263 -1.02 9.01 16.05
N ASP A 264 -2.34 8.89 16.21
CA ASP A 264 -3.32 8.86 15.13
C ASP A 264 -3.49 10.27 14.54
N ARG A 265 -3.52 10.39 13.21
CA ARG A 265 -3.84 11.62 12.50
C ARG A 265 -4.75 11.34 11.33
N PHE A 266 -5.82 12.10 11.21
CA PHE A 266 -6.70 12.12 10.05
C PHE A 266 -6.49 13.43 9.30
N ASN A 267 -6.22 13.33 8.01
CA ASN A 267 -5.96 14.46 7.15
C ASN A 267 -6.89 14.39 5.93
N ARG A 268 -7.24 15.56 5.40
CA ARG A 268 -7.74 15.66 4.02
C ARG A 268 -6.56 15.85 3.09
N ILE A 269 -6.62 15.23 1.92
CA ILE A 269 -5.66 15.46 0.83
C ILE A 269 -6.37 16.20 -0.31
N GLU A 270 -5.64 17.10 -0.97
CA GLU A 270 -6.21 18.03 -1.96
C GLU A 270 -6.65 17.32 -3.23
N LYS A 271 -5.83 16.38 -3.72
CA LYS A 271 -6.13 15.57 -4.91
C LYS A 271 -6.70 14.22 -4.51
N PHE A 272 -7.80 13.84 -5.16
CA PHE A 272 -8.50 12.58 -4.96
C PHE A 272 -7.69 11.39 -5.47
N PHE A 273 -7.53 10.32 -4.68
CA PHE A 273 -6.98 9.07 -5.19
C PHE A 273 -8.11 8.06 -5.43
N PRO A 274 -8.35 7.59 -6.67
CA PRO A 274 -9.43 6.66 -6.98
C PRO A 274 -9.05 5.22 -6.61
N GLY A 275 -9.04 4.90 -5.32
CA GLY A 275 -8.72 3.56 -4.82
C GLY A 275 -8.24 3.62 -3.38
N THR A 276 -7.44 2.63 -2.97
CA THR A 276 -6.85 2.57 -1.64
C THR A 276 -5.34 2.36 -1.70
N ILE A 277 -4.60 3.12 -0.90
CA ILE A 277 -3.19 2.89 -0.60
C ILE A 277 -3.10 2.51 0.87
N VAL A 278 -2.63 1.31 1.15
CA VAL A 278 -2.25 0.89 2.51
C VAL A 278 -0.75 0.73 2.57
N THR A 279 -0.10 1.33 3.57
CA THR A 279 1.32 1.10 3.86
C THR A 279 1.49 0.72 5.31
N VAL A 280 2.18 -0.40 5.51
CA VAL A 280 2.48 -0.97 6.83
C VAL A 280 3.98 -0.89 7.05
N THR A 281 4.39 -0.37 8.20
CA THR A 281 5.79 -0.41 8.66
C THR A 281 5.87 -1.15 9.98
N ILE A 282 6.55 -2.30 9.97
CA ILE A 282 6.81 -3.13 11.15
C ILE A 282 8.21 -2.80 11.67
N ASN A 283 8.31 -2.57 12.98
CA ASN A 283 9.58 -2.45 13.69
C ASN A 283 10.09 -3.86 14.04
N LEU A 284 11.16 -4.28 13.36
CA LEU A 284 11.80 -5.59 13.53
C LEU A 284 12.81 -5.61 14.69
N LYS A 285 13.02 -4.48 15.37
CA LYS A 285 13.80 -4.40 16.61
C LYS A 285 12.95 -4.56 17.86
N ASP A 286 11.68 -4.89 17.69
CA ASP A 286 10.79 -5.14 18.80
C ASP A 286 11.03 -6.54 19.37
N GLU A 287 11.37 -6.58 20.65
CA GLU A 287 11.69 -7.80 21.39
C GLU A 287 10.45 -8.36 22.12
N GLN A 288 9.31 -7.68 22.03
CA GLN A 288 8.05 -8.18 22.57
C GLN A 288 7.58 -9.44 21.84
N ALA A 289 6.79 -10.21 22.56
CA ALA A 289 6.10 -11.37 22.02
C ALA A 289 4.59 -11.22 22.13
N TYR A 290 3.90 -11.67 21.08
CA TYR A 290 2.47 -11.49 20.89
C TYR A 290 1.76 -12.83 20.87
N LEU A 291 0.86 -13.05 21.82
CA LEU A 291 0.05 -14.26 21.88
C LEU A 291 -1.42 -13.90 21.79
N TYR A 292 -2.17 -14.64 20.98
CA TYR A 292 -3.61 -14.68 21.06
C TYR A 292 -4.04 -15.95 21.79
N ASP A 293 -4.77 -15.77 22.89
CA ASP A 293 -5.43 -16.85 23.62
C ASP A 293 -6.87 -16.97 23.13
N GLU A 294 -7.12 -17.99 22.31
CA GLU A 294 -8.44 -18.28 21.74
C GLU A 294 -9.48 -18.63 22.82
N ALA A 295 -9.06 -19.22 23.95
CA ALA A 295 -9.99 -19.64 25.00
C ALA A 295 -10.54 -18.44 25.78
N THR A 296 -9.75 -17.38 25.94
CA THR A 296 -10.14 -16.17 26.66
C THR A 296 -10.43 -14.98 25.74
N ASN A 297 -10.23 -15.13 24.42
CA ASN A 297 -10.33 -14.07 23.42
C ASN A 297 -9.48 -12.83 23.77
N ASN A 298 -8.26 -13.07 24.25
CA ASN A 298 -7.37 -12.01 24.72
C ASN A 298 -6.02 -12.04 24.01
N VAL A 299 -5.45 -10.85 23.81
CA VAL A 299 -4.07 -10.68 23.37
C VAL A 299 -3.18 -10.47 24.59
N ILE A 300 -2.15 -11.29 24.72
CA ILE A 300 -1.14 -11.23 25.76
C ILE A 300 0.17 -10.77 25.12
N ILE A 301 0.79 -9.74 25.70
CA ILE A 301 2.06 -9.18 25.24
C ILE A 301 3.04 -9.17 26.41
N PHE A 302 4.25 -9.67 26.20
CA PHE A 302 5.35 -9.70 27.16
C PHE A 302 6.64 -9.20 26.52
#